data_AF-A0A267MP64-F1
#
_entry.id   AF-A0A267MP64-F1
#
_cell.length_a   1.000
_cell.length_b   1.000
_cell.length_c   1.000
_cell.angle_alpha   90.00
_cell.angle_beta   90.00
_cell.angle_gamma   90.00
#
_symmetry.space_group_name_H-M   'P 1'
#
loop_
_entity.id
_entity.type
_entity.pdbx_description
1 polymer ?
#
loop_
_entity_poly.entity_id
_entity_poly.type
_entity_poly.pdbx_seq_one_letter_code
_entity_poly.pdbx_strand_id
1 'polypeptide(L)'
;MLNYIVYFIGAYIITRFSISKILFLLETGEATRENYKKEKIPVSSGIFFVPLIIVNSILIILLEKEIEIIPLSIFLIGTITMAFLGLCDDLLGNRNITGLKGHLLYILKGKLSTGGLKAVIGGAVAFAMSLLISKEYIDVIVNTLVIALFTNFINLLDLRPGRAIKGFLVCSLIVFVYPINYMIKNYIYTLYGGILAYIKYDLKAKSMLGDVGSNLMGVSLGILWVYNTPMEIRIIALVFLILIHLYAEKYSITKTIEKVSILKYIDDLGR
;
A
#
# COMPACT_ATOMS: atom_id res chain seq x y z
N MET A 1 25.45 -13.46 -2.05
CA MET A 1 25.44 -12.30 -2.98
C MET A 1 24.17 -11.51 -2.70
N LEU A 2 24.13 -10.18 -2.82
CA LEU A 2 22.96 -9.35 -2.45
C LEU A 2 21.75 -9.61 -3.37
N ASN A 3 21.00 -10.70 -3.15
CA ASN A 3 19.88 -11.09 -4.03
C ASN A 3 18.77 -10.02 -4.08
N TYR A 4 18.59 -9.22 -3.03
CA TYR A 4 17.69 -8.06 -3.04
C TYR A 4 18.03 -7.00 -4.10
N ILE A 5 19.29 -6.85 -4.52
CA ILE A 5 19.65 -5.97 -5.64
C ILE A 5 19.13 -6.57 -6.95
N VAL A 6 19.23 -7.88 -7.14
CA VAL A 6 18.70 -8.57 -8.32
C VAL A 6 17.18 -8.40 -8.39
N TYR A 7 16.48 -8.56 -7.27
CA TYR A 7 15.03 -8.35 -7.20
C TYR A 7 14.62 -6.89 -7.47
N PHE A 8 15.38 -5.92 -6.96
CA PHE A 8 15.18 -4.50 -7.26
C PHE A 8 15.38 -4.20 -8.76
N ILE A 9 16.51 -4.61 -9.33
CA ILE A 9 16.86 -4.33 -10.74
C ILE A 9 15.87 -5.03 -11.67
N GLY A 10 15.57 -6.30 -11.41
CA GLY A 10 14.58 -7.08 -12.16
C GLY A 10 13.21 -6.43 -12.13
N ALA A 11 12.75 -5.99 -10.95
CA ALA A 11 11.50 -5.26 -10.82
C ALA A 11 11.47 -3.96 -11.61
N TYR A 12 12.53 -3.16 -11.50
CA TYR A 12 12.66 -1.91 -12.24
C TYR A 12 12.59 -2.16 -13.75
N ILE A 13 13.33 -3.13 -14.27
CA ILE A 13 13.36 -3.47 -15.69
C ILE A 13 11.97 -3.93 -16.16
N ILE A 14 11.37 -4.91 -15.48
CA ILE A 14 10.06 -5.47 -15.83
C ILE A 14 9.01 -4.35 -15.86
N THR A 15 8.93 -3.54 -14.80
CA THR A 15 7.98 -2.44 -14.73
C THR A 15 8.26 -1.38 -15.80
N ARG A 16 9.52 -1.03 -16.06
CA ARG A 16 9.87 -0.03 -17.09
C ARG A 16 9.38 -0.43 -18.49
N PHE A 17 9.41 -1.73 -18.81
CA PHE A 17 8.95 -2.27 -20.10
C PHE A 17 7.44 -2.54 -20.17
N SER A 18 6.78 -2.81 -19.03
CA SER A 18 5.36 -3.17 -18.99
C SER A 18 4.44 -1.99 -18.69
N ILE A 19 4.91 -0.96 -17.96
CA ILE A 19 4.02 0.07 -17.42
C ILE A 19 3.24 0.83 -18.48
N SER A 20 3.85 1.20 -19.61
CA SER A 20 3.14 1.87 -20.69
C SER A 20 2.02 1.00 -21.29
N LYS A 21 2.25 -0.31 -21.39
CA LYS A 21 1.25 -1.29 -21.88
C LYS A 21 0.11 -1.45 -20.89
N ILE A 22 0.41 -1.47 -19.60
CA ILE A 22 -0.60 -1.55 -18.53
C ILE A 22 -1.46 -0.27 -18.52
N LEU A 23 -0.84 0.90 -18.61
CA LEU A 23 -1.58 2.17 -18.68
C LEU A 23 -2.46 2.25 -19.92
N PHE A 24 -1.96 1.83 -21.08
CA PHE A 24 -2.76 1.73 -22.30
C PHE A 24 -3.93 0.78 -22.13
N LEU A 25 -3.72 -0.41 -21.54
CA LEU A 25 -4.78 -1.38 -21.27
C LEU A 25 -5.88 -0.76 -20.38
N LEU A 26 -5.50 -0.09 -19.28
CA LEU A 26 -6.44 0.56 -18.37
C LEU A 26 -7.23 1.67 -19.07
N GLU A 27 -6.57 2.47 -19.91
CA GLU A 27 -7.22 3.51 -20.70
C GLU A 27 -8.23 2.93 -21.69
N THR A 28 -7.84 1.92 -22.47
CA THR A 28 -8.72 1.25 -23.44
C THR A 28 -9.85 0.46 -22.80
N GLY A 29 -9.64 -0.05 -21.59
CA GLY A 29 -10.65 -0.74 -20.78
C GLY A 29 -11.56 0.21 -20.00
N GLU A 30 -11.48 1.51 -20.26
CA GLU A 30 -12.23 2.58 -19.58
C GLU A 30 -12.02 2.65 -18.06
N ALA A 31 -11.00 1.99 -17.53
CA ALA A 31 -10.57 2.07 -16.13
C ALA A 31 -9.86 3.41 -15.87
N THR A 32 -10.65 4.48 -15.90
CA THR A 32 -10.19 5.87 -15.86
C THR A 32 -11.04 6.68 -14.89
N ARG A 33 -10.44 7.69 -14.25
CA ARG A 33 -11.14 8.60 -13.34
C ARG A 33 -10.63 10.03 -13.50
N GLU A 34 -11.47 10.99 -13.12
CA GLU A 34 -11.08 12.40 -13.01
C GLU A 34 -10.07 12.60 -11.87
N ASN A 35 -8.91 13.17 -12.21
CA ASN A 35 -7.89 13.57 -11.24
C ASN A 35 -8.26 14.87 -10.53
N TYR A 36 -7.37 15.36 -9.67
CA TYR A 36 -7.56 16.62 -8.95
C TYR A 36 -7.67 17.86 -9.86
N LYS A 37 -7.25 17.76 -11.13
CA LYS A 37 -7.42 18.78 -12.19
C LYS A 37 -8.66 18.53 -13.07
N LYS A 38 -9.49 17.53 -12.74
CA LYS A 38 -10.63 17.06 -13.54
C LYS A 38 -10.26 16.45 -14.90
N GLU A 39 -9.01 16.05 -15.08
CA GLU A 39 -8.57 15.33 -16.27
C GLU A 39 -8.84 13.84 -16.08
N LYS A 40 -9.46 13.21 -17.08
CA LYS A 40 -9.74 11.77 -17.09
C LYS A 40 -8.44 11.02 -17.41
N ILE A 41 -7.89 10.29 -16.44
CA ILE A 41 -6.64 9.54 -16.56
C ILE A 41 -6.83 8.11 -16.06
N PRO A 42 -5.96 7.14 -16.45
CA PRO A 42 -6.01 5.77 -15.93
C PRO A 42 -6.00 5.71 -14.40
N VAL A 43 -6.91 4.94 -13.82
CA VAL A 43 -6.94 4.58 -12.39
C VAL A 43 -6.49 3.13 -12.20
N SER A 44 -6.26 2.70 -10.96
CA SER A 44 -5.81 1.34 -10.63
C SER A 44 -4.44 1.00 -11.20
N SER A 45 -3.62 1.99 -11.56
CA SER A 45 -2.36 1.69 -12.22
C SER A 45 -1.39 0.93 -11.33
N GLY A 46 -1.56 0.97 -10.00
CA GLY A 46 -0.88 0.11 -9.03
C GLY A 46 -1.07 -1.39 -9.27
N ILE A 47 -1.98 -1.81 -10.16
CA ILE A 47 -2.13 -3.20 -10.60
C ILE A 47 -0.83 -3.80 -11.14
N PHE A 48 0.11 -2.98 -11.61
CA PHE A 48 1.41 -3.48 -12.07
C PHE A 48 2.20 -4.20 -10.95
N PHE A 49 1.96 -3.90 -9.68
CA PHE A 49 2.61 -4.58 -8.56
C PHE A 49 2.21 -6.05 -8.46
N VAL A 50 0.99 -6.42 -8.86
CA VAL A 50 0.48 -7.79 -8.75
C VAL A 50 1.31 -8.81 -9.55
N PRO A 51 1.45 -8.69 -10.89
CA PRO A 51 2.30 -9.61 -11.64
C PRO A 51 3.77 -9.49 -11.23
N LEU A 52 4.21 -8.31 -10.79
CA LEU A 52 5.57 -8.11 -10.30
C LEU A 52 5.86 -8.94 -9.05
N ILE A 53 4.98 -8.91 -8.05
CA ILE A 53 5.11 -9.70 -6.82
C ILE A 53 5.03 -11.21 -7.11
N ILE A 54 4.13 -11.63 -8.00
CA ILE A 54 3.99 -13.04 -8.38
C ILE A 54 5.28 -13.55 -9.03
N VAL A 55 5.78 -12.84 -10.05
CA VAL A 55 7.04 -13.20 -10.73
C VAL A 55 8.21 -13.20 -9.75
N ASN A 56 8.30 -12.19 -8.88
CA ASN A 56 9.35 -12.13 -7.86
C ASN A 56 9.28 -13.31 -6.89
N SER A 57 8.09 -13.74 -6.50
CA SER A 57 7.90 -14.89 -5.60
C SER A 57 8.35 -16.19 -6.26
N ILE A 58 8.05 -16.37 -7.55
CA ILE A 58 8.57 -17.49 -8.33
C ILE A 58 10.12 -17.45 -8.37
N LEU A 59 10.72 -16.27 -8.61
CA LEU A 59 12.17 -16.12 -8.61
C LEU A 59 12.80 -16.40 -7.23
N ILE A 60 12.16 -15.98 -6.13
CA ILE A 60 12.60 -16.32 -4.77
C ILE A 60 12.59 -17.85 -4.60
N ILE A 61 11.50 -18.51 -4.99
CA ILE A 61 11.37 -19.97 -4.87
C ILE A 61 12.43 -20.72 -5.69
N LEU A 62 12.79 -20.21 -6.86
CA LEU A 62 13.76 -20.86 -7.75
C LEU A 62 15.23 -20.58 -7.41
N LEU A 63 15.53 -19.39 -6.87
CA LEU A 63 16.90 -18.91 -6.69
C LEU A 63 17.40 -19.00 -5.24
N GLU A 64 16.51 -18.96 -4.25
CA GLU A 64 16.89 -19.04 -2.84
C GLU A 64 16.98 -20.49 -2.38
N LYS A 65 18.07 -20.80 -1.67
CA LYS A 65 18.30 -22.16 -1.14
C LYS A 65 17.42 -22.48 0.07
N GLU A 66 17.11 -21.46 0.87
CA GLU A 66 16.32 -21.58 2.08
C GLU A 66 15.14 -20.63 1.98
N ILE A 67 13.92 -21.17 2.20
CA ILE A 67 12.69 -20.42 2.05
C ILE A 67 11.93 -20.40 3.37
N GLU A 68 11.77 -19.20 3.94
CA GLU A 68 10.83 -18.98 5.04
C GLU A 68 9.40 -18.91 4.49
N ILE A 69 8.68 -20.02 4.55
CA ILE A 69 7.33 -20.16 3.99
C ILE A 69 6.35 -19.17 4.64
N ILE A 70 6.42 -18.96 5.95
CA ILE A 70 5.47 -18.10 6.67
C ILE A 70 5.56 -16.62 6.20
N PRO A 71 6.73 -15.95 6.23
CA PRO A 71 6.89 -14.60 5.66
C PRO A 71 6.50 -14.52 4.18
N LEU A 72 6.86 -15.53 3.38
CA LEU A 72 6.49 -15.60 1.96
C LEU A 72 4.97 -15.60 1.77
N SER A 73 4.27 -16.52 2.45
CA SER A 73 2.81 -16.66 2.38
C SER A 73 2.10 -15.42 2.89
N ILE A 74 2.55 -14.83 4.01
CA ILE A 74 1.98 -13.61 4.58
C ILE A 74 2.10 -12.45 3.59
N PHE A 75 3.27 -12.24 3.00
CA PHE A 75 3.49 -11.16 2.05
C PHE A 75 2.62 -11.33 0.80
N LEU A 76 2.59 -12.54 0.22
CA LEU A 76 1.77 -12.87 -0.94
C LEU A 76 0.28 -12.69 -0.68
N ILE A 77 -0.25 -13.32 0.38
CA ILE A 77 -1.68 -13.25 0.72
C ILE A 77 -2.06 -11.80 1.02
N GLY A 78 -1.31 -11.11 1.87
CA GLY A 78 -1.58 -9.73 2.22
C GLY A 78 -1.63 -8.81 1.00
N THR A 79 -0.59 -8.83 0.17
CA THR A 79 -0.50 -7.93 -0.99
C THR A 79 -1.49 -8.25 -2.09
N ILE A 80 -1.69 -9.52 -2.43
CA ILE A 80 -2.64 -9.93 -3.48
C ILE A 80 -4.07 -9.65 -3.03
N THR A 81 -4.43 -9.97 -1.79
CA THR A 81 -5.77 -9.68 -1.27
C THR A 81 -6.03 -8.18 -1.23
N MET A 82 -5.09 -7.37 -0.72
CA MET A 82 -5.31 -5.93 -0.65
C MET A 82 -5.31 -5.26 -2.04
N ALA A 83 -4.52 -5.75 -2.99
CA ALA A 83 -4.61 -5.29 -4.38
C ALA A 83 -5.96 -5.64 -5.01
N PHE A 84 -6.47 -6.86 -4.77
CA PHE A 84 -7.79 -7.28 -5.25
C PHE A 84 -8.92 -6.41 -4.65
N LEU A 85 -8.92 -6.21 -3.33
CA LEU A 85 -9.90 -5.35 -2.67
C LEU A 85 -9.81 -3.91 -3.17
N GLY A 86 -8.59 -3.42 -3.41
CA GLY A 86 -8.36 -2.11 -3.98
C GLY A 86 -8.88 -2.01 -5.43
N LEU A 87 -8.75 -3.07 -6.22
CA LEU A 87 -9.29 -3.12 -7.59
C LEU A 87 -10.81 -3.09 -7.57
N CYS A 88 -11.43 -3.84 -6.66
CA CYS A 88 -12.87 -3.77 -6.46
C CYS A 88 -13.33 -2.35 -6.08
N ASP A 89 -12.60 -1.63 -5.23
CA ASP A 89 -12.97 -0.26 -4.83
C ASP A 89 -12.77 0.76 -5.97
N ASP A 90 -11.70 0.63 -6.74
CA ASP A 90 -11.44 1.48 -7.89
C ASP A 90 -12.46 1.25 -9.04
N LEU A 91 -12.94 0.02 -9.25
CA LEU A 91 -13.85 -0.30 -10.35
C LEU A 91 -15.34 -0.23 -9.95
N LEU A 92 -15.68 -0.68 -8.75
CA LEU A 92 -17.08 -0.82 -8.30
C LEU A 92 -17.49 0.24 -7.26
N GLY A 93 -16.53 0.99 -6.72
CA GLY A 93 -16.77 1.93 -5.63
C GLY A 93 -17.68 3.10 -6.01
N ASN A 94 -18.74 3.29 -5.22
CA ASN A 94 -19.67 4.40 -5.38
C ASN A 94 -19.30 5.56 -4.46
N ARG A 95 -19.00 6.74 -5.02
CA ARG A 95 -18.53 7.95 -4.30
C ARG A 95 -19.57 8.58 -3.37
N ASN A 96 -20.82 8.15 -3.40
CA ASN A 96 -21.87 8.69 -2.54
C ASN A 96 -21.73 8.27 -1.06
N ILE A 97 -20.87 7.30 -0.75
CA ILE A 97 -20.64 6.79 0.60
C ILE A 97 -19.19 7.06 0.96
N THR A 98 -18.96 7.94 1.93
CA THR A 98 -17.61 8.28 2.42
C THR A 98 -17.58 8.30 3.95
N GLY A 99 -16.39 8.04 4.50
CA GLY A 99 -16.12 8.07 5.95
C GLY A 99 -16.67 6.86 6.72
N LEU A 100 -16.11 6.62 7.91
CA LEU A 100 -16.45 5.49 8.78
C LEU A 100 -17.95 5.44 9.11
N LYS A 101 -18.54 6.59 9.47
CA LYS A 101 -19.97 6.70 9.77
C LYS A 101 -20.84 6.29 8.58
N GLY A 102 -20.48 6.71 7.37
CA GLY A 102 -21.22 6.39 6.15
C GLY A 102 -21.23 4.89 5.84
N HIS A 103 -20.07 4.24 5.95
CA HIS A 103 -19.96 2.79 5.75
C HIS A 103 -20.70 2.00 6.84
N LEU A 104 -20.61 2.41 8.10
CA LEU A 104 -21.31 1.75 9.21
C LEU A 104 -22.84 1.81 9.04
N LEU A 105 -23.37 2.98 8.69
CA LEU A 105 -24.79 3.15 8.36
C LEU A 105 -25.24 2.31 7.15
N TYR A 106 -24.35 2.09 6.19
CA TYR A 106 -24.64 1.27 5.01
C TYR A 106 -24.73 -0.22 5.38
N ILE A 107 -23.77 -0.69 6.20
CA ILE A 107 -23.74 -2.05 6.74
C ILE A 107 -24.98 -2.31 7.61
N LEU A 108 -25.37 -1.37 8.48
CA LEU A 108 -26.57 -1.47 9.30
C LEU A 108 -27.87 -1.58 8.48
N LYS A 109 -27.85 -1.15 7.21
CA LYS A 109 -28.96 -1.32 6.26
C LYS A 109 -28.88 -2.64 5.48
N GLY A 110 -28.02 -3.56 5.89
CA GLY A 110 -27.79 -4.86 5.22
C GLY A 110 -27.09 -4.74 3.87
N LYS A 111 -26.49 -3.58 3.54
CA LYS A 111 -25.81 -3.34 2.27
C LYS A 111 -24.29 -3.29 2.48
N LEU A 112 -23.56 -3.97 1.62
CA LEU A 112 -22.10 -3.94 1.62
C LEU A 112 -21.60 -2.89 0.63
N SER A 113 -20.72 -2.00 1.10
CA SER A 113 -19.96 -1.10 0.24
C SER A 113 -18.60 -1.72 -0.05
N THR A 114 -17.95 -1.34 -1.14
CA THR A 114 -16.58 -1.78 -1.48
C THR A 114 -15.59 -1.39 -0.38
N GLY A 115 -15.71 -0.20 0.19
CA GLY A 115 -14.95 0.21 1.37
C GLY A 115 -15.23 -0.64 2.62
N GLY A 116 -16.48 -1.05 2.84
CA GLY A 116 -16.85 -1.97 3.93
C GLY A 116 -16.29 -3.38 3.72
N LEU A 117 -16.37 -3.91 2.50
CA LEU A 117 -15.75 -5.19 2.12
C LEU A 117 -14.23 -5.15 2.36
N LYS A 118 -13.59 -4.05 1.95
CA LYS A 118 -12.16 -3.80 2.18
C LYS A 118 -11.81 -3.80 3.66
N ALA A 119 -12.58 -3.12 4.50
CA ALA A 119 -12.34 -3.06 5.94
C ALA A 119 -12.49 -4.44 6.61
N VAL A 120 -13.54 -5.20 6.27
CA VAL A 120 -13.81 -6.51 6.85
C VAL A 120 -12.75 -7.52 6.43
N ILE A 121 -12.53 -7.68 5.12
CA ILE A 121 -11.58 -8.68 4.61
C ILE A 121 -10.14 -8.26 4.91
N GLY A 122 -9.79 -6.99 4.69
CA GLY A 122 -8.46 -6.48 5.01
C GLY A 122 -8.13 -6.59 6.51
N GLY A 123 -9.10 -6.31 7.38
CA GLY A 123 -8.97 -6.52 8.83
C GLY A 123 -8.82 -8.00 9.19
N ALA A 124 -9.60 -8.89 8.59
CA ALA A 124 -9.50 -10.34 8.81
C ALA A 124 -8.13 -10.89 8.36
N VAL A 125 -7.63 -10.42 7.21
CA VAL A 125 -6.28 -10.78 6.72
C VAL A 125 -5.21 -10.25 7.65
N ALA A 126 -5.29 -8.99 8.09
CA ALA A 126 -4.36 -8.42 9.07
C ALA A 126 -4.34 -9.23 10.38
N PHE A 127 -5.51 -9.65 10.86
CA PHE A 127 -5.65 -10.47 12.06
C PHE A 127 -5.05 -11.87 11.87
N ALA A 128 -5.38 -12.55 10.77
CA ALA A 128 -4.84 -13.87 10.46
C ALA A 128 -3.32 -13.85 10.34
N MET A 129 -2.74 -12.86 9.65
CA MET A 129 -1.28 -12.69 9.59
C MET A 129 -0.69 -12.45 10.97
N SER A 130 -1.35 -11.66 11.81
CA SER A 130 -0.91 -11.37 13.19
C SER A 130 -0.90 -12.61 14.08
N LEU A 131 -1.88 -13.51 13.93
CA LEU A 131 -1.91 -14.79 14.64
C LEU A 131 -0.73 -15.71 14.28
N LEU A 132 -0.23 -15.62 13.05
CA LEU A 132 0.89 -16.46 12.57
C LEU A 132 2.25 -15.97 13.06
N ILE A 133 2.39 -14.68 13.36
CA ILE A 133 3.67 -14.04 13.73
C ILE A 133 3.81 -13.78 15.23
N SER A 134 2.70 -13.66 15.94
CA SER A 134 2.67 -13.21 17.34
C SER A 134 2.57 -14.40 18.30
N LYS A 135 3.24 -14.32 19.44
CA LYS A 135 3.14 -15.34 20.50
C LYS A 135 2.13 -14.97 21.59
N GLU A 136 1.88 -13.68 21.77
CA GLU A 136 1.04 -13.15 22.85
C GLU A 136 -0.20 -12.45 22.29
N TYR A 137 -1.31 -12.49 23.03
CA TYR A 137 -2.57 -11.87 22.62
C TYR A 137 -2.45 -10.37 22.36
N ILE A 138 -1.68 -9.65 23.19
CA ILE A 138 -1.47 -8.21 23.03
C ILE A 138 -0.71 -7.91 21.73
N ASP A 139 0.24 -8.77 21.38
CA ASP A 139 1.05 -8.65 20.17
C ASP A 139 0.20 -8.89 18.91
N VAL A 140 -0.72 -9.85 18.96
CA VAL A 140 -1.72 -10.06 17.89
C VAL A 140 -2.54 -8.79 17.66
N ILE A 141 -3.04 -8.16 18.72
CA ILE A 141 -3.88 -6.96 18.63
C ILE A 141 -3.08 -5.80 18.02
N VAL A 142 -1.88 -5.52 18.55
CA VAL A 142 -1.02 -4.43 18.06
C VAL A 142 -0.66 -4.65 16.59
N ASN A 143 -0.24 -5.86 16.22
CA ASN A 143 0.11 -6.19 14.83
C ASN A 143 -1.06 -6.03 13.87
N THR A 144 -2.25 -6.48 14.28
CA THR A 144 -3.46 -6.37 13.47
C THR A 144 -3.77 -4.91 13.17
N LEU A 145 -3.73 -4.07 14.20
CA LEU A 145 -4.01 -2.64 14.07
C LEU A 145 -2.94 -1.92 13.27
N VAL A 146 -1.66 -2.23 13.48
CA VAL A 146 -0.54 -1.64 12.73
C VAL A 146 -0.67 -1.97 11.23
N ILE A 147 -0.93 -3.22 10.88
CA ILE A 147 -1.09 -3.62 9.47
C ILE A 147 -2.30 -2.94 8.84
N ALA A 148 -3.45 -2.98 9.50
CA ALA A 148 -4.68 -2.39 8.98
C ALA A 148 -4.57 -0.86 8.83
N LEU A 149 -3.99 -0.18 9.82
CA LEU A 149 -3.87 1.28 9.81
C LEU A 149 -2.77 1.77 8.88
N PHE A 150 -1.65 1.05 8.68
CA PHE A 150 -0.70 1.41 7.63
C PHE A 150 -1.31 1.27 6.23
N THR A 151 -2.10 0.20 6.02
CA THR A 151 -2.87 0.00 4.79
C THR A 151 -3.76 1.20 4.49
N ASN A 152 -4.57 1.60 5.47
CA ASN A 152 -5.45 2.75 5.30
C ASN A 152 -4.70 4.09 5.28
N PHE A 153 -3.58 4.22 5.99
CA PHE A 153 -2.75 5.43 5.99
C PHE A 153 -2.17 5.75 4.61
N ILE A 154 -1.59 4.76 3.92
CA ILE A 154 -1.08 4.98 2.56
C ILE A 154 -2.24 5.34 1.61
N ASN A 155 -3.41 4.73 1.80
CA ASN A 155 -4.62 5.09 1.06
C ASN A 155 -5.08 6.54 1.33
N LEU A 156 -5.03 7.00 2.58
CA LEU A 156 -5.35 8.39 2.96
C LEU A 156 -4.42 9.41 2.30
N LEU A 157 -3.19 9.01 1.97
CA LEU A 157 -2.24 9.86 1.28
C LEU A 157 -2.48 9.93 -0.23
N ASP A 158 -3.19 8.96 -0.83
CA ASP A 158 -3.41 8.86 -2.29
C ASP A 158 -4.46 9.84 -2.83
N LEU A 159 -4.35 11.11 -2.44
CA LEU A 159 -5.24 12.21 -2.88
C LEU A 159 -4.59 13.14 -3.91
N ARG A 160 -3.26 13.08 -4.04
CA ARG A 160 -2.47 13.90 -4.98
C ARG A 160 -1.25 13.10 -5.46
N PRO A 161 -0.79 13.35 -6.70
CA PRO A 161 0.39 12.70 -7.30
C PRO A 161 1.58 12.53 -6.35
N GLY A 162 2.07 11.32 -6.18
CA GLY A 162 3.30 11.01 -5.46
C GLY A 162 3.20 10.94 -3.95
N ARG A 163 2.06 11.32 -3.32
CA ARG A 163 1.95 11.32 -1.85
C ARG A 163 2.00 9.92 -1.25
N ALA A 164 1.23 8.99 -1.79
CA ALA A 164 1.24 7.60 -1.34
C ALA A 164 2.63 6.96 -1.49
N ILE A 165 3.29 7.20 -2.63
CA ILE A 165 4.66 6.74 -2.88
C ILE A 165 5.65 7.33 -1.86
N LYS A 166 5.64 8.66 -1.66
CA LYS A 166 6.52 9.32 -0.69
C LYS A 166 6.27 8.83 0.72
N GLY A 167 5.01 8.67 1.13
CA GLY A 167 4.63 8.14 2.43
C GLY A 167 5.18 6.72 2.64
N PHE A 168 5.00 5.85 1.66
CA PHE A 168 5.56 4.50 1.71
C PHE A 168 7.09 4.50 1.81
N LEU A 169 7.79 5.30 0.98
CA LEU A 169 9.25 5.38 1.00
C LEU A 169 9.77 5.87 2.35
N VAL A 170 9.21 6.96 2.88
CA VAL A 170 9.61 7.50 4.20
C VAL A 170 9.37 6.48 5.30
N CYS A 171 8.16 5.92 5.41
CA CYS A 171 7.83 4.99 6.47
C CYS A 171 8.58 3.66 6.38
N SER A 172 8.90 3.19 5.18
CA SER A 172 9.67 1.95 5.00
C SER A 172 11.15 2.15 5.34
N LEU A 173 11.76 3.27 4.94
CA LEU A 173 13.16 3.58 5.23
C LEU A 173 13.45 3.70 6.74
N ILE A 174 12.47 4.14 7.55
CA ILE A 174 12.60 4.18 9.02
C ILE A 174 12.92 2.80 9.59
N VAL A 175 12.38 1.72 9.00
CA VAL A 175 12.58 0.35 9.52
C VAL A 175 13.99 -0.18 9.23
N PHE A 176 14.71 0.39 8.26
CA PHE A 176 16.07 -0.05 7.90
C PHE A 176 17.14 0.23 8.96
N VAL A 177 16.80 0.92 10.05
CA VAL A 177 17.66 1.01 11.24
C VAL A 177 17.67 -0.28 12.07
N TYR A 178 16.73 -1.19 11.81
CA TYR A 178 16.63 -2.50 12.46
C TYR A 178 17.04 -3.63 11.50
N PRO A 179 17.43 -4.81 12.02
CA PRO A 179 17.62 -6.00 11.20
C PRO A 179 16.32 -6.36 10.48
N ILE A 180 16.38 -6.48 9.15
CA ILE A 180 15.22 -6.85 8.34
C ILE A 180 15.29 -8.32 7.98
N ASN A 181 14.21 -9.07 8.25
CA ASN A 181 13.97 -10.43 7.77
C ASN A 181 14.26 -10.50 6.26
N TYR A 182 15.01 -11.52 5.86
CA TYR A 182 15.56 -11.61 4.52
C TYR A 182 14.47 -11.66 3.43
N MET A 183 13.39 -12.43 3.66
CA MET A 183 12.28 -12.51 2.71
C MET A 183 11.52 -11.20 2.58
N ILE A 184 11.20 -10.57 3.70
CA ILE A 184 10.52 -9.27 3.71
C ILE A 184 11.40 -8.22 3.01
N LYS A 185 12.71 -8.22 3.27
CA LYS A 185 13.66 -7.33 2.60
C LYS A 185 13.59 -7.50 1.08
N ASN A 186 13.66 -8.73 0.57
CA ASN A 186 13.60 -8.99 -0.87
C ASN A 186 12.34 -8.38 -1.51
N TYR A 187 11.16 -8.57 -0.90
CA TYR A 187 9.92 -7.98 -1.39
C TYR A 187 9.90 -6.45 -1.36
N ILE A 188 10.41 -5.82 -0.29
CA ILE A 188 10.48 -4.35 -0.21
C ILE A 188 11.39 -3.79 -1.31
N TYR A 189 12.51 -4.45 -1.61
CA TYR A 189 13.37 -4.05 -2.74
C TYR A 189 12.69 -4.25 -4.10
N THR A 190 11.90 -5.30 -4.28
CA THR A 190 11.05 -5.47 -5.48
C THR A 190 10.07 -4.30 -5.63
N LEU A 191 9.40 -3.90 -4.54
CA LEU A 191 8.49 -2.76 -4.55
C LEU A 191 9.24 -1.46 -4.88
N TYR A 192 10.42 -1.23 -4.29
CA TYR A 192 11.24 -0.05 -4.62
C TYR A 192 11.62 -0.01 -6.09
N GLY A 193 12.03 -1.14 -6.70
CA GLY A 193 12.35 -1.21 -8.12
C GLY A 193 11.15 -0.85 -8.99
N GLY A 194 9.99 -1.44 -8.71
CA GLY A 194 8.74 -1.14 -9.41
C GLY A 194 8.31 0.32 -9.25
N ILE A 195 8.38 0.87 -8.02
CA ILE A 195 8.10 2.27 -7.71
C ILE A 195 9.01 3.19 -8.53
N LEU A 196 10.31 2.94 -8.54
CA LEU A 196 11.27 3.80 -9.25
C LEU A 196 11.02 3.85 -10.77
N ALA A 197 10.57 2.74 -11.35
CA ALA A 197 10.16 2.69 -12.75
C ALA A 197 8.82 3.41 -13.01
N TYR A 198 7.89 3.36 -12.06
CA TYR A 198 6.54 3.93 -12.17
C TYR A 198 6.43 5.42 -11.78
N ILE A 199 7.25 5.90 -10.84
CA ILE A 199 7.05 7.16 -10.09
C ILE A 199 6.81 8.39 -10.98
N LYS A 200 7.41 8.43 -12.19
CA LYS A 200 7.24 9.54 -13.13
C LYS A 200 5.81 9.65 -13.68
N TYR A 201 5.10 8.54 -13.83
CA TYR A 201 3.72 8.53 -14.31
C TYR A 201 2.77 9.10 -13.25
N ASP A 202 2.97 8.68 -12.01
CA ASP A 202 2.21 9.16 -10.86
C ASP A 202 2.48 10.65 -10.59
N LEU A 203 3.74 11.06 -10.42
CA LEU A 203 4.14 12.45 -10.13
C LEU A 203 3.63 13.45 -11.17
N LYS A 204 3.65 13.07 -12.46
CA LYS A 204 3.15 13.90 -13.57
C LYS A 204 1.64 13.83 -13.77
N ALA A 205 0.91 13.20 -12.85
CA ALA A 205 -0.53 12.99 -12.92
C ALA A 205 -0.99 12.31 -14.23
N LYS A 206 -0.16 11.42 -14.80
CA LYS A 206 -0.49 10.64 -16.01
C LYS A 206 -1.27 9.36 -15.70
N SER A 207 -1.25 8.94 -14.45
CA SER A 207 -2.03 7.81 -13.93
C SER A 207 -2.25 8.01 -12.44
N MET A 208 -3.29 7.39 -11.88
CA MET A 208 -3.47 7.29 -10.44
C MET A 208 -3.01 5.92 -9.97
N LEU A 209 -2.19 5.88 -8.92
CA LEU A 209 -1.83 4.65 -8.23
C LEU A 209 -3.10 3.85 -7.87
N GLY A 210 -4.10 4.53 -7.32
CA GLY A 210 -5.41 3.99 -7.00
C GLY A 210 -5.39 3.11 -5.76
N ASP A 211 -6.57 2.69 -5.34
CA ASP A 211 -6.76 1.83 -4.17
C ASP A 211 -6.01 0.49 -4.32
N VAL A 212 -5.81 0.00 -5.56
CA VAL A 212 -4.98 -1.18 -5.81
C VAL A 212 -3.56 -1.00 -5.27
N GLY A 213 -2.89 0.08 -5.67
CA GLY A 213 -1.48 0.29 -5.34
C GLY A 213 -1.31 0.82 -3.92
N SER A 214 -2.16 1.74 -3.49
CA SER A 214 -2.06 2.36 -2.16
C SER A 214 -2.26 1.30 -1.05
N ASN A 215 -3.26 0.42 -1.18
CA ASN A 215 -3.53 -0.62 -0.20
C ASN A 215 -2.45 -1.72 -0.23
N LEU A 216 -1.97 -2.12 -1.42
CA LEU A 216 -0.86 -3.07 -1.54
C LEU A 216 0.42 -2.53 -0.88
N MET A 217 0.75 -1.26 -1.12
CA MET A 217 1.93 -0.63 -0.51
C MET A 217 1.75 -0.48 1.01
N GLY A 218 0.55 -0.10 1.47
CA GLY A 218 0.28 0.06 2.88
C GLY A 218 0.27 -1.25 3.67
N VAL A 219 -0.26 -2.36 3.12
CA VAL A 219 -0.15 -3.67 3.78
C VAL A 219 1.30 -4.18 3.80
N SER A 220 2.05 -3.95 2.72
CA SER A 220 3.48 -4.28 2.65
C SER A 220 4.27 -3.54 3.74
N LEU A 221 3.94 -2.26 3.96
CA LEU A 221 4.53 -1.45 5.02
C LEU A 221 4.13 -1.95 6.41
N GLY A 222 2.86 -2.31 6.61
CA GLY A 222 2.40 -2.96 7.83
C GLY A 222 3.19 -4.22 8.17
N ILE A 223 3.34 -5.13 7.19
CA ILE A 223 4.11 -6.36 7.31
C ILE A 223 5.58 -6.05 7.63
N LEU A 224 6.19 -5.09 6.94
CA LEU A 224 7.56 -4.64 7.21
C LEU A 224 7.74 -4.17 8.65
N TRP A 225 6.80 -3.38 9.19
CA TRP A 225 6.89 -2.90 10.57
C TRP A 225 6.73 -4.03 11.59
N VAL A 226 5.71 -4.88 11.45
CA VAL A 226 5.42 -5.93 12.45
C VAL A 226 6.52 -7.00 12.55
N TYR A 227 7.20 -7.30 11.45
CA TYR A 227 8.26 -8.31 11.42
C TYR A 227 9.60 -7.82 11.98
N ASN A 228 9.88 -6.52 11.89
CA ASN A 228 11.26 -6.03 11.98
C ASN A 228 11.45 -4.95 13.05
N THR A 229 10.39 -4.52 13.72
CA THR A 229 10.47 -3.50 14.77
C THR A 229 10.05 -4.05 16.12
N PRO A 230 10.69 -3.63 17.22
CA PRO A 230 10.31 -4.05 18.56
C PRO A 230 8.94 -3.48 18.95
N MET A 231 8.31 -4.06 19.98
CA MET A 231 6.94 -3.72 20.41
C MET A 231 6.75 -2.22 20.69
N GLU A 232 7.72 -1.59 21.35
CA GLU A 232 7.68 -0.18 21.74
C GLU A 232 7.57 0.72 20.50
N ILE A 233 8.31 0.39 19.45
CA ILE A 233 8.32 1.13 18.19
C ILE A 233 7.01 0.94 17.42
N ARG A 234 6.44 -0.29 17.46
CA ARG A 234 5.11 -0.57 16.90
C ARG A 234 4.01 0.21 17.62
N ILE A 235 4.10 0.33 18.94
CA ILE A 235 3.15 1.14 19.74
C ILE A 235 3.26 2.62 19.36
N ILE A 236 4.47 3.17 19.22
CA ILE A 236 4.66 4.57 18.80
C ILE A 236 4.04 4.81 17.41
N ALA A 237 4.30 3.90 16.46
CA ALA A 237 3.70 3.97 15.13
C ALA A 237 2.17 3.85 15.19
N LEU A 238 1.64 2.93 16.00
CA LEU A 238 0.21 2.75 16.19
C LEU A 238 -0.46 4.02 16.74
N VAL A 239 0.15 4.67 17.73
CA VAL A 239 -0.36 5.94 18.28
C VAL A 239 -0.37 7.01 17.18
N PHE A 240 0.72 7.17 16.43
CA PHE A 240 0.78 8.10 15.30
C PHE A 240 -0.33 7.80 14.27
N LEU A 241 -0.49 6.53 13.88
CA LEU A 241 -1.49 6.08 12.93
C LEU A 241 -2.91 6.38 13.42
N ILE A 242 -3.23 6.11 14.69
CA ILE A 242 -4.54 6.45 15.27
C ILE A 242 -4.77 7.97 15.21
N LEU A 243 -3.79 8.77 15.64
CA LEU A 243 -3.92 10.23 15.66
C LEU A 243 -4.12 10.83 14.27
N ILE A 244 -3.39 10.37 13.25
CA ILE A 244 -3.56 10.88 11.88
C ILE A 244 -4.92 10.49 11.29
N HIS A 245 -5.46 9.31 11.64
CA HIS A 245 -6.79 8.90 11.22
C HIS A 245 -7.88 9.76 11.88
N LEU A 246 -7.81 9.95 13.20
CA LEU A 246 -8.72 10.84 13.92
C LEU A 246 -8.65 12.29 13.40
N TYR A 247 -7.46 12.74 13.02
CA TYR A 247 -7.26 14.03 12.38
C TYR A 247 -7.96 14.10 11.01
N ALA A 248 -7.75 13.09 10.16
CA ALA A 248 -8.27 13.03 8.80
C ALA A 248 -9.81 12.96 8.73
N GLU A 249 -10.48 12.48 9.79
CA GLU A 249 -11.94 12.52 9.88
C GLU A 249 -12.49 13.95 9.98
N LYS A 250 -11.77 14.84 10.66
CA LYS A 250 -12.22 16.21 10.94
C LYS A 250 -11.61 17.25 10.01
N TYR A 251 -10.40 17.01 9.54
CA TYR A 251 -9.57 17.98 8.84
C TYR A 251 -8.98 17.40 7.55
N SER A 252 -8.80 18.28 6.55
CA SER A 252 -8.17 17.89 5.30
C SER A 252 -6.64 17.85 5.44
N ILE A 253 -6.04 16.68 5.24
CA ILE A 253 -4.58 16.50 5.16
C ILE A 253 -4.00 17.44 4.08
N THR A 254 -4.65 17.55 2.92
CA THR A 254 -4.24 18.45 1.83
C THR A 254 -4.12 19.90 2.29
N LYS A 255 -5.15 20.44 2.96
CA LYS A 255 -5.13 21.82 3.48
C LYS A 255 -4.04 22.03 4.53
N THR A 256 -3.68 20.98 5.25
CA THR A 256 -2.63 21.03 6.28
C THR A 256 -1.25 21.10 5.65
N ILE A 257 -1.00 20.24 4.65
CA ILE A 257 0.22 20.24 3.84
C ILE A 257 0.41 21.61 3.18
N GLU A 258 -0.64 22.20 2.60
CA GLU A 258 -0.58 23.53 1.96
C GLU A 258 -0.19 24.67 2.91
N LYS A 259 -0.48 24.54 4.22
CA LYS A 259 -0.19 25.55 5.24
C LYS A 259 1.21 25.46 5.85
N VAL A 260 1.84 24.29 5.81
CA VAL A 260 3.16 24.06 6.43
C VAL A 260 4.22 24.04 5.32
N SER A 261 5.09 25.05 5.29
CA SER A 261 6.06 25.27 4.20
C SER A 261 6.93 24.04 3.90
N ILE A 262 7.44 23.37 4.93
CA ILE A 262 8.27 22.16 4.79
C ILE A 262 7.46 21.00 4.18
N LEU A 263 6.22 20.79 4.64
CA LEU A 263 5.36 19.73 4.10
C LEU A 263 4.98 20.02 2.65
N LYS A 264 4.66 21.28 2.34
CA LYS A 264 4.35 21.72 0.98
C LYS A 264 5.55 21.51 0.05
N TYR A 265 6.75 21.90 0.47
CA TYR A 265 7.97 21.67 -0.30
C TYR A 265 8.15 20.18 -0.62
N ILE A 266 8.05 19.31 0.39
CA ILE A 266 8.15 17.86 0.20
C ILE A 266 7.05 17.34 -0.72
N ASP A 267 5.82 17.85 -0.60
CA ASP A 267 4.68 17.47 -1.43
C ASP A 267 4.88 17.84 -2.91
N ASP A 268 5.45 19.01 -3.16
CA ASP A 268 5.72 19.56 -4.50
C ASP A 268 6.95 18.94 -5.17
N LEU A 269 7.90 18.38 -4.41
CA LEU A 269 9.10 17.73 -4.97
C LEU A 269 8.75 16.68 -6.04
N GLY A 270 9.21 16.91 -7.26
CA GLY A 270 9.05 16.01 -8.41
C GLY A 270 7.73 16.13 -9.17
N ARG A 271 6.79 16.99 -8.74
CA ARG A 271 5.57 17.34 -9.50
C ARG A 271 5.83 18.42 -10.54
#